data_AF-A0A950JUZ7-F1
#
_entry.id   AF-A0A950JUZ7-F1
#
_cell.length_a   1.000
_cell.length_b   1.000
_cell.length_c   1.000
_cell.angle_alpha   90.00
_cell.angle_beta   90.00
_cell.angle_gamma   90.00
#
_symmetry.space_group_name_H-M   'P 1'
#
loop_
_entity.id
_entity.type
_entity.pdbx_description
1 polymer ?
#
loop_
_entity_poly.entity_id
_entity_poly.type
_entity_poly.pdbx_seq_one_letter_code
_entity_poly.pdbx_strand_id
1 'polypeptide(L)'
;MPQRLGLTPDRLWKKGGYTGSAERTRHRRHPQPLYCSCQFGRDYETNLPEGLRRALAKLRPHKKYLRELRKHGVTLNFFIGWFSGHNSRDIIRCEILRDMAELGLSLDLDIYGPDSGATEGKPDDGIPEMAAVDFKRAKPMREAMPEVVKAMKHGRPTPKPVGTKKR
;
A
#
# COMPACT_ATOMS: atom_id res chain seq x y z
N MET A 1 -10.44 -5.69 -4.46
CA MET A 1 -9.76 -4.46 -4.91
C MET A 1 -8.43 -4.81 -5.60
N PRO A 2 -7.52 -5.60 -4.99
CA PRO A 2 -6.26 -6.01 -5.63
C PRO A 2 -6.44 -7.07 -6.74
N GLN A 3 -7.39 -8.00 -6.60
CA GLN A 3 -7.56 -9.10 -7.56
C GLN A 3 -7.90 -8.59 -8.98
N ARG A 4 -8.60 -7.44 -9.08
CA ARG A 4 -8.91 -6.81 -10.37
C ARG A 4 -7.69 -6.19 -11.06
N LEU A 5 -6.61 -5.96 -10.32
CA LEU A 5 -5.32 -5.50 -10.83
C LEU A 5 -4.38 -6.67 -11.14
N GLY A 6 -4.83 -7.92 -10.96
CA GLY A 6 -3.95 -9.10 -11.02
C GLY A 6 -2.90 -9.12 -9.90
N LEU A 7 -3.12 -8.36 -8.83
CA LEU A 7 -2.21 -8.27 -7.69
C LEU A 7 -2.76 -9.05 -6.50
N THR A 8 -1.85 -9.66 -5.74
CA THR A 8 -2.17 -10.27 -4.46
C THR A 8 -2.01 -9.22 -3.37
N PRO A 9 -3.03 -8.97 -2.52
CA PRO A 9 -2.83 -8.10 -1.38
C PRO A 9 -1.82 -8.73 -0.43
N ASP A 10 -0.89 -7.91 0.05
CA ASP A 10 0.09 -8.30 1.05
C ASP A 10 -0.48 -8.01 2.45
N ARG A 11 -0.91 -6.77 2.69
CA ARG A 11 -1.43 -6.33 4.00
C ARG A 11 -2.68 -5.47 3.86
N LEU A 12 -3.53 -5.52 4.88
CA LEU A 12 -4.69 -4.66 5.04
C LEU A 12 -4.76 -4.19 6.50
N TRP A 13 -4.90 -2.89 6.73
CA TRP A 13 -4.95 -2.33 8.08
C TRP A 13 -5.87 -1.11 8.17
N LYS A 14 -6.31 -0.77 9.38
CA LYS A 14 -7.06 0.46 9.67
C LYS A 14 -6.09 1.55 10.15
N LYS A 15 -6.38 2.82 9.87
CA LYS A 15 -5.66 3.94 10.51
C LYS A 15 -5.70 3.79 12.03
N GLY A 16 -4.56 3.95 12.70
CA GLY A 16 -4.44 3.75 14.15
C GLY A 16 -4.62 2.32 14.66
N GLY A 17 -4.81 1.33 13.77
CA GLY A 17 -4.88 -0.09 14.12
C GLY A 17 -3.52 -0.74 14.34
N TYR A 18 -2.43 -0.01 14.09
CA TYR A 18 -1.08 -0.39 14.52
C TYR A 18 -0.84 0.23 15.89
N THR A 19 -1.28 -0.44 16.94
CA THR A 19 -0.94 -0.08 18.32
C THR A 19 -0.24 -1.27 18.95
N GLY A 20 1.10 -1.21 18.92
CA GLY A 20 1.95 -1.92 19.88
C GLY A 20 1.94 -1.26 21.27
N SER A 21 1.28 -0.11 21.45
CA SER A 21 1.07 0.48 22.78
C SER A 21 -0.37 0.28 23.25
N ALA A 22 -0.49 -0.28 24.45
CA ALA A 22 -1.76 -0.45 25.14
C ALA A 22 -2.23 0.90 25.66
N GLU A 23 -2.80 1.76 24.80
CA GLU A 23 -3.48 2.96 25.28
C GLU A 23 -4.88 3.05 24.67
N ARG A 24 -5.86 2.67 25.51
CA ARG A 24 -7.29 2.65 25.20
C ARG A 24 -7.86 4.06 25.24
N THR A 25 -7.52 4.90 24.28
CA THR A 25 -8.25 6.15 24.08
C THR A 25 -9.49 5.86 23.23
N ARG A 26 -10.66 6.02 23.86
CA ARG A 26 -11.99 5.88 23.22
C ARG A 26 -12.19 7.00 22.19
N HIS A 27 -11.58 6.88 21.02
CA HIS A 27 -11.85 7.81 19.93
C HIS A 27 -13.25 7.56 19.34
N ARG A 28 -13.99 8.67 19.15
CA ARG A 28 -15.31 8.75 18.49
C ARG A 28 -15.38 7.86 17.24
N ARG A 29 -16.56 7.27 17.01
CA ARG A 29 -16.91 6.36 15.89
C ARG A 29 -16.86 7.04 14.51
N HIS A 30 -15.72 7.59 14.10
CA HIS A 30 -15.47 7.89 12.71
C HIS A 30 -15.04 6.60 12.00
N PRO A 31 -15.57 6.29 10.80
CA PRO A 31 -15.08 5.18 10.00
C PRO A 31 -13.56 5.33 9.81
N GLN A 32 -12.78 4.42 10.39
CA GLN A 32 -11.33 4.41 10.24
C GLN A 32 -11.00 4.08 8.77
N PRO A 33 -10.13 4.85 8.09
CA PRO A 33 -9.75 4.52 6.73
C PRO A 33 -9.02 3.18 6.68
N LEU A 34 -9.32 2.40 5.64
CA LEU A 34 -8.73 1.10 5.35
C LEU A 34 -7.62 1.27 4.33
N TYR A 35 -6.44 0.75 4.65
CA TYR A 35 -5.28 0.73 3.79
C TYR A 35 -5.04 -0.68 3.28
N CYS A 36 -4.56 -0.79 2.04
CA CYS A 36 -4.15 -2.04 1.42
C CYS A 36 -2.80 -1.83 0.74
N SER A 37 -1.83 -2.69 1.02
CA SER A 37 -0.59 -2.77 0.25
C SER A 37 -0.62 -3.98 -0.67
N CYS A 38 -0.02 -3.83 -1.85
CA CYS A 38 0.24 -4.91 -2.78
C CYS A 38 1.71 -4.84 -3.16
N GLN A 39 2.40 -5.97 -3.16
CA GLN A 39 3.79 -6.00 -3.59
C GLN A 39 3.86 -6.29 -5.08
N PHE A 40 4.69 -5.51 -5.78
CA PHE A 40 5.24 -5.94 -7.06
C PHE A 40 6.42 -6.86 -6.73
N GLY A 41 6.60 -7.97 -7.44
CA GLY A 41 7.61 -9.00 -7.10
C GLY A 41 9.03 -8.45 -6.89
N ARG A 42 9.95 -9.27 -6.37
CA ARG A 42 11.29 -8.86 -5.88
C ARG A 42 12.26 -8.30 -6.94
N ASP A 43 11.85 -8.21 -8.19
CA ASP A 43 12.68 -7.75 -9.32
C ASP A 43 13.12 -6.27 -9.22
N TYR A 44 12.75 -5.53 -8.17
CA TYR A 44 13.17 -4.16 -7.89
C TYR A 44 14.47 -4.08 -7.08
N GLU A 45 14.93 -5.20 -6.50
CA GLU A 45 16.12 -5.23 -5.62
C GLU A 45 17.43 -4.90 -6.35
N THR A 46 17.46 -4.95 -7.69
CA THR A 46 18.68 -4.72 -8.48
C THR A 46 18.70 -3.41 -9.26
N ASN A 47 17.54 -2.82 -9.57
CA ASN A 47 17.42 -1.57 -10.33
C ASN A 47 16.04 -0.95 -10.12
N LEU A 48 15.97 0.16 -9.37
CA LEU A 48 14.68 0.79 -9.08
C LEU A 48 13.96 1.26 -10.36
N PRO A 49 14.59 2.05 -11.25
CA PRO A 49 13.89 2.55 -12.45
C PRO A 49 13.22 1.44 -13.27
N GLU A 50 13.90 0.30 -13.43
CA GLU A 50 13.36 -0.86 -14.13
C GLU A 50 12.23 -1.54 -13.36
N GLY A 51 12.36 -1.66 -12.03
CA GLY A 51 11.30 -2.15 -11.16
C GLY A 51 10.02 -1.30 -11.27
N LEU A 52 10.16 0.02 -11.27
CA LEU A 52 9.06 0.97 -11.46
C LEU A 52 8.41 0.79 -12.83
N ARG A 53 9.20 0.73 -13.92
CA ARG A 53 8.67 0.52 -15.27
C ARG A 53 7.84 -0.75 -15.38
N ARG A 54 8.33 -1.87 -14.84
CA ARG A 54 7.59 -3.14 -14.83
C ARG A 54 6.30 -3.06 -14.02
N ALA A 55 6.34 -2.41 -12.86
CA ALA A 55 5.15 -2.24 -12.04
C ALA A 55 4.09 -1.36 -12.75
N LEU A 56 4.51 -0.26 -13.36
CA LEU A 56 3.63 0.62 -14.14
C LEU A 56 3.07 -0.10 -15.37
N ALA A 57 3.86 -0.92 -16.06
CA ALA A 57 3.39 -1.74 -17.18
C ALA A 57 2.27 -2.71 -16.76
N LYS A 58 2.34 -3.30 -15.56
CA LYS A 58 1.28 -4.15 -15.00
C LYS A 58 0.01 -3.35 -14.66
N LEU A 59 0.15 -2.11 -14.21
CA LEU A 59 -0.99 -1.25 -13.85
C LEU A 59 -1.64 -0.56 -15.06
N ARG A 60 -0.91 -0.35 -16.15
CA ARG A 60 -1.35 0.40 -17.34
C ARG A 60 -2.67 -0.10 -17.93
N PRO A 61 -2.90 -1.41 -18.10
CA PRO A 61 -4.18 -1.94 -18.59
C PRO A 61 -5.37 -1.59 -17.69
N HIS A 62 -5.13 -1.29 -16.41
CA HIS A 62 -6.15 -1.01 -15.42
C HIS A 62 -6.41 0.49 -15.19
N LYS A 63 -5.86 1.38 -16.03
CA LYS A 63 -6.00 2.86 -15.91
C LYS A 63 -7.44 3.33 -15.66
N LYS A 64 -8.42 2.75 -16.36
CA LYS A 64 -9.85 3.10 -16.17
C LYS A 64 -10.32 2.78 -14.74
N TYR A 65 -9.97 1.62 -14.23
CA TYR A 65 -10.34 1.18 -12.89
C TYR A 65 -9.64 2.00 -11.79
N LEU A 66 -8.33 2.30 -11.95
CA LEU A 66 -7.61 3.17 -11.02
C LEU A 66 -8.25 4.57 -10.94
N ARG A 67 -8.69 5.11 -12.08
CA ARG A 67 -9.43 6.38 -12.13
C ARG A 67 -10.79 6.30 -11.42
N GLU A 68 -11.52 5.19 -11.56
CA GLU A 68 -12.77 4.98 -10.82
C GLU A 68 -12.54 4.95 -9.31
N LEU A 69 -11.52 4.24 -8.85
CA LEU A 69 -11.13 4.21 -7.43
C LEU A 69 -10.88 5.63 -6.89
N ARG A 70 -10.14 6.45 -7.64
CA ARG A 70 -9.89 7.86 -7.27
C ARG A 70 -11.17 8.70 -7.22
N LYS A 71 -12.11 8.50 -8.16
CA LYS A 71 -13.42 9.18 -8.11
C LYS A 71 -14.22 8.82 -6.86
N HIS A 72 -14.00 7.64 -6.30
CA HIS A 72 -14.59 7.21 -5.03
C HIS A 72 -13.76 7.63 -3.79
N GLY A 73 -12.80 8.54 -3.95
CA GLY A 73 -11.99 9.07 -2.84
C GLY A 73 -10.87 8.15 -2.39
N VAL A 74 -10.53 7.11 -3.17
CA VAL A 74 -9.38 6.24 -2.85
C VAL A 74 -8.09 6.90 -3.31
N THR A 75 -7.16 7.07 -2.37
CA THR A 75 -5.78 7.49 -2.66
C THR A 75 -4.95 6.26 -3.07
N LEU A 76 -4.14 6.41 -4.12
CA LEU A 76 -3.27 5.37 -4.63
C LEU A 76 -1.83 5.87 -4.61
N ASN A 77 -0.98 5.18 -3.85
CA ASN A 77 0.43 5.53 -3.71
C ASN A 77 1.29 4.36 -4.17
N PHE A 78 2.41 4.68 -4.80
CA PHE A 78 3.51 3.75 -5.03
C PHE A 78 4.54 4.00 -3.93
N PHE A 79 4.67 3.03 -3.01
CA PHE A 79 5.56 3.14 -1.86
C PHE A 79 6.91 2.49 -2.15
N ILE A 80 8.00 3.19 -1.83
CA ILE A 80 9.38 2.73 -1.97
C ILE A 80 10.10 2.93 -0.63
N GLY A 81 10.58 1.85 -0.04
CA GLY A 81 11.56 1.90 1.04
C GLY A 81 12.97 1.84 0.45
N TRP A 82 13.75 2.91 0.61
CA TRP A 82 15.07 3.09 0.02
C TRP A 82 16.16 2.90 1.06
N PHE A 83 16.80 1.74 1.09
CA PHE A 83 17.91 1.48 2.01
C PHE A 83 19.23 1.69 1.29
N SER A 84 19.96 2.76 1.61
CA SER A 84 21.25 3.03 0.99
C SER A 84 22.30 3.43 2.02
N GLY A 85 23.38 2.65 2.09
CA GLY A 85 24.55 3.00 2.90
C GLY A 85 25.38 4.14 2.29
N HIS A 86 25.10 4.53 1.04
CA HIS A 86 25.88 5.47 0.24
C HIS A 86 24.95 6.18 -0.75
N ASN A 87 25.51 6.93 -1.71
CA ASN A 87 24.73 7.42 -2.85
C ASN A 87 24.28 6.25 -3.73
N SER A 88 22.96 6.03 -3.83
CA SER A 88 22.42 4.95 -4.65
C SER A 88 22.55 5.16 -6.15
N ARG A 89 22.69 6.43 -6.58
CA ARG A 89 22.81 6.85 -7.99
C ARG A 89 21.63 6.44 -8.89
N ASP A 90 20.53 5.97 -8.32
CA ASP A 90 19.32 5.70 -9.09
C ASP A 90 18.65 7.00 -9.51
N ILE A 91 18.26 7.05 -10.79
CA ILE A 91 17.61 8.22 -11.38
C ILE A 91 16.21 7.81 -11.84
N ILE A 92 15.19 8.31 -11.13
CA ILE A 92 13.80 8.18 -11.57
C ILE A 92 13.55 9.23 -12.66
N ARG A 93 13.65 8.80 -13.92
CA ARG A 93 13.49 9.72 -15.06
C ARG A 93 12.06 10.28 -15.15
N CYS A 94 11.93 11.45 -15.74
CA CYS A 94 10.65 12.16 -15.90
C CYS A 94 9.58 11.32 -16.61
N GLU A 95 9.95 10.40 -17.49
CA GLU A 95 9.02 9.49 -18.17
C GLU A 95 8.31 8.56 -17.17
N ILE A 96 9.02 8.06 -16.15
CA ILE A 96 8.46 7.20 -15.13
C ILE A 96 7.47 7.99 -14.26
N LEU A 97 7.86 9.20 -13.84
CA LEU A 97 6.99 10.09 -13.05
C LEU A 97 5.73 10.49 -13.82
N ARG A 98 5.86 10.73 -15.13
CA ARG A 98 4.72 11.00 -16.02
C ARG A 98 3.78 9.80 -16.11
N ASP A 99 4.32 8.60 -16.30
CA ASP A 99 3.53 7.36 -16.34
C ASP A 99 2.79 7.12 -15.01
N MET A 100 3.42 7.43 -13.86
CA MET A 100 2.75 7.39 -12.55
C MET A 100 1.59 8.39 -12.46
N ALA A 101 1.84 9.63 -12.86
CA ALA A 101 0.83 10.69 -12.84
C ALA A 101 -0.36 10.36 -13.75
N GLU A 102 -0.10 9.80 -14.94
CA GLU A 102 -1.14 9.32 -15.86
C GLU A 102 -2.04 8.25 -15.25
N LEU A 103 -1.49 7.38 -14.40
CA LEU A 103 -2.24 6.37 -13.66
C LEU A 103 -2.90 6.92 -12.39
N GLY A 104 -2.60 8.18 -12.04
CA GLY A 104 -3.10 8.83 -10.83
C GLY A 104 -2.46 8.28 -9.56
N LEU A 105 -1.21 7.81 -9.65
CA LEU A 105 -0.43 7.30 -8.54
C LEU A 105 0.46 8.41 -7.99
N SER A 106 0.49 8.57 -6.67
CA SER A 106 1.51 9.38 -6.00
C SER A 106 2.75 8.54 -5.74
N LEU A 107 3.92 9.16 -5.66
CA LEU A 107 5.13 8.50 -5.17
C LEU A 107 5.26 8.76 -3.66
N ASP A 108 5.46 7.70 -2.89
CA ASP A 108 5.73 7.72 -1.46
C ASP A 108 7.10 7.07 -1.26
N LEU A 109 8.07 7.82 -0.73
CA LEU A 109 9.49 7.44 -0.73
C LEU A 109 10.07 7.67 0.67
N ASP A 110 10.37 6.57 1.36
CA ASP A 110 11.13 6.59 2.60
C ASP A 110 12.60 6.33 2.29
N ILE A 111 13.50 7.19 2.78
CA ILE A 111 14.95 7.04 2.58
C ILE A 111 15.60 6.73 3.92
N TYR A 112 16.23 5.56 3.97
CA TYR A 112 16.97 5.05 5.11
C TYR A 112 18.47 5.10 4.77
N GLY A 113 19.23 5.82 5.60
CA GLY A 113 20.69 5.87 5.52
C GLY A 113 21.33 4.57 6.02
N PRO A 114 22.67 4.46 6.00
CA PRO A 114 23.33 3.40 6.76
C PRO A 114 22.87 3.50 8.21
N ASP A 115 22.63 2.36 8.85
CA ASP A 115 22.48 2.29 10.30
C ASP A 115 23.76 2.91 10.90
N SER A 116 23.76 4.20 11.18
CA SER A 116 24.85 4.85 11.91
C SER A 116 24.77 4.18 13.26
N GLY A 117 25.64 3.20 13.50
CA GLY A 117 25.60 2.38 14.70
C GLY A 117 25.39 3.29 15.90
N ALA A 118 24.15 3.32 16.39
CA ALA A 118 23.77 4.17 17.49
C ALA A 118 24.49 3.60 18.68
N THR A 119 25.64 4.20 18.98
CA THR A 119 26.17 4.19 20.33
C THR A 119 25.04 4.71 21.19
N GLU A 120 24.50 3.82 22.03
CA GLU A 120 23.48 4.00 23.06
C GLU A 120 23.14 5.47 23.35
N GLY A 121 22.27 6.05 22.53
CA GLY A 121 21.67 7.36 22.74
C GLY A 121 20.19 7.15 22.97
N LYS A 122 19.71 7.51 24.17
CA LYS A 122 18.31 7.34 24.60
C LYS A 122 17.32 7.81 23.53
N PRO A 123 16.21 7.10 23.30
CA PRO A 123 15.18 7.51 22.34
C PRO A 123 14.52 8.82 22.78
N ASP A 124 14.30 9.71 21.81
CA ASP A 124 13.54 10.94 21.94
C ASP A 124 12.04 10.62 21.81
N ASP A 125 11.25 10.95 22.83
CA ASP A 125 9.89 10.46 23.09
C ASP A 125 8.78 11.11 22.22
N GLY A 126 9.09 11.51 20.97
CA GLY A 126 8.24 12.45 20.24
C GLY A 126 7.50 11.94 18.99
N ILE A 127 8.03 10.94 18.28
CA ILE A 127 7.47 10.53 16.98
C ILE A 127 7.60 9.00 16.88
N PRO A 128 6.51 8.22 16.71
CA PRO A 128 6.61 6.80 16.48
C PRO A 128 7.19 6.57 15.08
N GLU A 129 8.52 6.47 15.01
CA GLU A 129 9.27 5.94 13.88
C GLU A 129 8.78 4.50 13.64
N MET A 130 8.17 4.24 12.48
CA MET A 130 7.86 2.86 12.07
C MET A 130 9.17 2.16 11.74
N ALA A 131 9.77 1.51 12.72
CA ALA A 131 11.03 0.82 12.55
C ALA A 131 10.85 -0.45 11.70
N ALA A 132 11.90 -0.90 11.01
CA ALA A 132 11.90 -2.14 10.22
C ALA A 132 11.45 -3.39 11.02
N VAL A 133 11.54 -3.36 12.35
CA VAL A 133 11.03 -4.40 13.26
C VAL A 133 9.51 -4.49 13.27
N ASP A 134 8.79 -3.40 13.02
CA ASP A 134 7.34 -3.38 12.90
C ASP A 134 6.90 -4.11 11.64
N PHE A 135 7.70 -4.09 10.57
CA PHE A 135 7.42 -4.86 9.35
C PHE A 135 7.46 -6.37 9.55
N LYS A 136 8.26 -6.88 10.50
CA LYS A 136 8.34 -8.31 10.82
C LYS A 136 7.18 -8.81 11.69
N ARG A 137 6.44 -7.90 12.35
CA ARG A 137 5.35 -8.22 13.29
C ARG A 137 3.96 -8.19 12.68
N ALA A 138 3.82 -7.76 11.42
CA ALA A 138 2.55 -7.77 10.71
C ALA A 138 2.08 -9.22 10.45
N LYS A 139 0.92 -9.59 11.01
CA LYS A 139 0.33 -10.91 10.79
C LYS A 139 -0.16 -11.05 9.34
N PRO A 140 -0.02 -12.24 8.71
CA PRO A 140 -0.61 -12.52 7.40
C PRO A 140 -2.11 -12.19 7.38
N MET A 141 -2.62 -11.67 6.26
CA MET A 141 -4.03 -11.25 6.11
C MET A 141 -5.05 -12.30 6.55
N ARG A 142 -4.75 -13.59 6.35
CA ARG A 142 -5.61 -14.72 6.78
C ARG A 142 -5.79 -14.79 8.29
N GLU A 143 -4.78 -14.39 9.05
CA GLU A 143 -4.79 -14.40 10.52
C GLU A 143 -5.36 -13.10 11.07
N ALA A 144 -5.02 -11.96 10.45
CA ALA A 144 -5.48 -10.66 10.94
C ALA A 144 -6.99 -10.45 10.69
N MET A 145 -7.53 -10.94 9.57
CA MET A 145 -8.92 -10.67 9.16
C MET A 145 -9.56 -11.85 8.41
N PRO A 146 -9.84 -12.97 9.10
CA PRO A 146 -10.39 -14.18 8.46
C PRO A 146 -11.72 -13.94 7.75
N GLU A 147 -12.58 -13.08 8.28
CA GLU A 147 -13.88 -12.74 7.68
C GLU A 147 -13.76 -11.96 6.36
N VAL A 148 -12.73 -11.11 6.21
CA VAL A 148 -12.48 -10.39 4.95
C VAL A 148 -12.00 -11.37 3.88
N VAL A 149 -11.13 -12.31 4.25
CA VAL A 149 -10.68 -13.38 3.35
C VAL A 149 -11.86 -14.28 2.96
N LYS A 150 -12.75 -14.61 3.89
CA LYS A 150 -13.98 -15.39 3.63
C LYS A 150 -14.93 -14.65 2.68
N ALA A 151 -15.14 -13.35 2.88
CA ALA A 151 -15.93 -12.51 2.00
C ALA A 151 -15.30 -12.30 0.61
N MET A 152 -13.97 -12.42 0.49
CA MET A 152 -13.28 -12.40 -0.81
C MET A 152 -13.40 -13.73 -1.56
N LYS A 153 -13.47 -14.87 -0.85
CA LYS A 153 -13.64 -16.20 -1.45
C LYS A 153 -15.06 -16.43 -1.96
N HIS A 154 -16.06 -15.91 -1.27
CA HIS A 154 -17.44 -15.92 -1.73
C HIS A 154 -17.69 -14.63 -2.51
N GLY A 155 -17.39 -14.64 -3.81
CA GLY A 155 -17.65 -13.52 -4.71
C GLY A 155 -19.02 -12.89 -4.43
N ARG A 156 -19.06 -11.55 -4.31
CA ARG A 156 -20.31 -10.83 -3.98
C ARG A 156 -21.45 -11.35 -4.87
N PRO A 157 -22.64 -11.63 -4.31
CA PRO A 157 -23.78 -12.00 -5.13
C PRO A 157 -24.02 -10.88 -6.14
N THR A 158 -24.03 -11.24 -7.42
CA THR A 158 -24.40 -10.36 -8.52
C THR A 158 -25.82 -9.85 -8.26
N PRO A 159 -26.06 -8.53 -8.24
CA PRO A 159 -27.41 -8.01 -8.12
C PRO A 159 -28.23 -8.50 -9.33
N LYS A 160 -29.37 -9.15 -9.06
CA LYS A 160 -30.29 -9.58 -10.11
C LYS A 160 -30.78 -8.35 -10.90
N PRO A 161 -30.85 -8.41 -12.24
CA PRO A 161 -31.36 -7.31 -13.03
C PRO A 161 -32.82 -7.01 -12.64
N VAL A 162 -33.11 -5.75 -12.34
CA VAL A 162 -34.45 -5.27 -12.05
C VAL A 162 -35.27 -5.34 -13.33
N GLY A 163 -36.28 -6.20 -13.36
CA GLY A 163 -37.17 -6.37 -14.50
C GLY A 163 -37.94 -5.08 -14.81
N THR A 164 -37.82 -4.61 -16.04
CA THR A 164 -38.63 -3.54 -16.60
C THR A 164 -40.06 -4.05 -16.77
N LYS A 165 -40.99 -3.56 -15.93
CA LYS A 165 -42.43 -3.66 -16.21
C LYS A 165 -42.76 -2.70 -17.35
N LYS A 166 -43.07 -3.25 -18.53
CA LYS A 166 -43.78 -2.49 -19.58
C LYS A 166 -45.20 -2.22 -19.09
N ARG A 167 -45.61 -0.96 -19.16
CA ARG A 167 -47.00 -0.51 -19.14
C ARG A 167 -47.56 -0.58 -20.55
#